data_AF-A0AA38RXX4-F1
#
_entry.id   AF-A0AA38RXX4-F1
#
_cell.length_a   1.000
_cell.length_b   1.000
_cell.length_c   1.000
_cell.angle_alpha   90.00
_cell.angle_beta   90.00
_cell.angle_gamma   90.00
#
_symmetry.space_group_name_H-M   'P 1'
#
loop_
_entity.id
_entity.type
_entity.pdbx_description
1 polymer ?
#
loop_
_entity_poly.entity_id
_entity_poly.type
_entity_poly.pdbx_seq_one_letter_code
_entity_poly.pdbx_strand_id
1 'polypeptide(L)'
;MFSVNRQEYQEMHGLGDDDPVPAVEVGSNLYEIQQELDNQDEACFIRTAAQFFLHEITLEDYFDRLIGHLEAGAVADATKLKRLCELTYRIEDVEELRQEAAAAETPLETLPVRWVDILAVIAYSRRHVAVLQHLVTYPAPSAKSTFDLLGRNVISQRLGRATNLQHSNTDTMLIEIKLWTILLQAEGRWIHYPLTAGTNGLWAGLHWLLKGFRREPQLRASPEVEELCRIYRDIGLIPRVDTVARFLSITPGGQVGFPDGIIPCGLPAATMLLTYFPLSNVAATNSENKGGRLGKSESAHIILPLTQWGAQNPDRLIVMRMLLEQGCDPNDKASYGLWTEFMTARQSDTALHLAAELGDEGMVDLLLEFGARADLTGGDGEGDTPASRARAHGHPQIAARIEG
;
A
#
# COMPACT_ATOMS: atom_id res chain seq x y z
N MET A 1 9.74 21.73 -26.04
CA MET A 1 9.63 22.80 -25.03
C MET A 1 8.25 23.45 -25.16
N PHE A 2 7.22 22.83 -24.58
CA PHE A 2 5.88 23.44 -24.50
C PHE A 2 5.75 24.03 -23.09
N SER A 3 6.01 25.32 -22.95
CA SER A 3 5.52 26.08 -21.80
C SER A 3 4.04 26.35 -22.04
N VAL A 4 3.16 25.93 -21.13
CA VAL A 4 1.82 26.52 -21.09
C VAL A 4 2.04 28.03 -20.92
N ASN A 5 1.57 28.82 -21.89
CA ASN A 5 1.83 30.24 -21.93
C ASN A 5 1.16 30.87 -20.69
N ARG A 6 1.94 31.53 -19.83
CA ARG A 6 1.46 32.15 -18.57
C ARG A 6 0.22 33.00 -18.80
N GLN A 7 0.15 33.64 -19.97
CA GLN A 7 -0.94 34.49 -20.41
C GLN A 7 -2.26 33.74 -20.60
N GLU A 8 -2.25 32.52 -21.15
CA GLU A 8 -3.46 31.70 -21.34
C GLU A 8 -4.04 31.20 -20.01
N TYR A 9 -3.18 30.85 -19.05
CA TYR A 9 -3.61 30.43 -17.71
C TYR A 9 -4.21 31.59 -16.92
N GLN A 10 -3.63 32.79 -17.03
CA GLN A 10 -4.15 34.01 -16.39
C GLN A 10 -5.51 34.41 -16.97
N GLU A 11 -5.70 34.32 -18.29
CA GLU A 11 -6.98 34.61 -18.95
C GLU A 11 -8.07 33.61 -18.57
N MET A 12 -7.74 32.31 -18.51
CA MET A 12 -8.70 31.24 -18.19
C MET A 12 -9.22 31.33 -16.74
N HIS A 13 -8.42 31.89 -15.84
CA HIS A 13 -8.72 31.97 -14.40
C HIS A 13 -8.93 33.40 -13.88
N GLY A 14 -8.87 34.42 -14.75
CA GLY A 14 -9.12 35.82 -14.40
C GLY A 14 -8.11 36.40 -13.39
N LEU A 15 -6.85 35.96 -13.45
CA LEU A 15 -5.78 36.37 -12.52
C LEU A 15 -5.02 37.59 -13.06
N GLY A 16 -4.63 38.51 -12.17
CA GLY A 16 -3.82 39.68 -12.50
C GLY A 16 -2.32 39.37 -12.65
N ASP A 17 -1.53 40.34 -13.11
CA ASP A 17 -0.09 40.17 -13.35
C ASP A 17 0.73 39.87 -12.08
N ASP A 18 0.24 40.36 -10.94
CA ASP A 18 0.87 40.22 -9.61
C ASP A 18 0.30 39.05 -8.79
N ASP A 19 -0.72 38.35 -9.30
CA ASP A 19 -1.27 37.18 -8.59
C ASP A 19 -0.32 35.98 -8.69
N PRO A 20 -0.11 35.24 -7.57
CA PRO A 20 0.79 34.09 -7.56
C PRO A 20 0.23 32.97 -8.42
N VAL A 21 0.84 32.76 -9.60
CA VAL A 21 0.61 31.58 -10.43
C VAL A 21 1.40 30.43 -9.79
N PRO A 22 0.76 29.31 -9.41
CA PRO A 22 1.50 28.15 -8.89
C PRO A 22 2.51 27.72 -9.95
N ALA A 23 3.77 27.52 -9.55
CA ALA A 23 4.76 26.90 -10.40
C ALA A 23 4.21 25.51 -10.77
N VAL A 24 3.65 25.40 -11.97
CA VAL A 24 3.35 24.10 -12.55
C VAL A 24 4.73 23.49 -12.79
N GLU A 25 5.17 22.66 -11.85
CA GLU A 25 6.22 21.71 -12.13
C GLU A 25 5.73 20.92 -13.34
N VAL A 26 6.22 21.29 -14.52
CA VAL A 26 6.22 20.39 -15.67
C VAL A 26 7.03 19.20 -15.18
N GLY A 27 6.32 18.18 -14.71
CA GLY A 27 6.93 17.08 -13.98
C GLY A 27 8.11 16.53 -14.78
N SER A 28 9.23 16.24 -14.09
CA SER A 28 10.44 15.64 -14.65
C SER A 28 10.18 14.54 -15.68
N ASN A 29 9.07 13.84 -15.51
CA ASN A 29 8.47 12.84 -16.39
C ASN A 29 8.34 13.26 -17.88
N LEU A 30 7.96 14.50 -18.20
CA LEU A 30 7.80 14.94 -19.61
C LEU A 30 9.16 15.14 -20.30
N TYR A 31 10.18 15.53 -19.54
CA TYR A 31 11.55 15.69 -20.03
C TYR A 31 12.26 14.34 -20.19
N GLU A 32 12.04 13.40 -19.25
CA GLU A 32 12.55 12.02 -19.32
C GLU A 32 11.92 11.23 -20.48
N ILE A 33 10.60 11.32 -20.70
CA ILE A 33 9.94 10.70 -21.87
C ILE A 33 10.50 11.24 -23.20
N GLN A 34 10.89 12.51 -23.23
CA GLN A 34 11.53 13.12 -24.40
C GLN A 34 12.97 12.63 -24.61
N GLN A 35 13.75 12.44 -23.54
CA GLN A 35 15.08 11.84 -23.63
C GLN A 35 15.04 10.38 -24.10
N GLU A 36 14.03 9.59 -23.68
CA GLU A 36 13.88 8.21 -24.14
C GLU A 36 13.40 8.09 -25.61
N LEU A 37 12.67 9.09 -26.13
CA LEU A 37 12.36 9.18 -27.57
C LEU A 37 13.60 9.47 -28.43
N ASP A 38 14.59 10.17 -27.86
CA ASP A 38 15.87 10.52 -28.51
C ASP A 38 16.88 9.37 -28.47
N ASN A 39 16.70 8.39 -27.58
CA ASN A 39 17.58 7.23 -27.41
C ASN A 39 17.19 6.10 -28.39
N GLN A 40 17.91 5.98 -29.51
CA GLN A 40 17.62 5.00 -30.57
C GLN A 40 17.95 3.55 -30.19
N ASP A 41 18.64 3.34 -29.07
CA ASP A 41 19.17 2.03 -28.64
C ASP A 41 18.27 1.30 -27.62
N GLU A 42 17.26 1.97 -27.02
CA GLU A 42 16.34 1.32 -26.08
C GLU A 42 15.28 0.45 -26.77
N ALA A 43 14.95 -0.67 -26.14
CA ALA A 43 14.01 -1.67 -26.64
C ALA A 43 12.69 -1.01 -27.08
N CYS A 44 12.43 -1.06 -28.39
CA CYS A 44 11.31 -0.46 -29.13
C CYS A 44 9.91 -0.54 -28.47
N PHE A 45 9.68 -1.50 -27.55
CA PHE A 45 8.48 -1.59 -26.73
C PHE A 45 8.22 -0.33 -25.88
N ILE A 46 9.26 0.25 -25.25
CA ILE A 46 9.13 1.43 -24.38
C ILE A 46 8.80 2.67 -25.22
N ARG A 47 9.52 2.86 -26.33
CA ARG A 47 9.28 3.92 -27.30
C ARG A 47 7.87 3.86 -27.90
N THR A 48 7.45 2.66 -28.31
CA THR A 48 6.11 2.42 -28.86
C THR A 48 5.02 2.73 -27.84
N ALA A 49 5.23 2.38 -26.57
CA ALA A 49 4.30 2.75 -25.50
C ALA A 49 4.21 4.26 -25.28
N ALA A 50 5.35 4.96 -25.23
CA ALA A 50 5.38 6.42 -25.07
C ALA A 50 4.61 7.13 -26.20
N GLN A 51 4.80 6.70 -27.44
CA GLN A 51 4.09 7.25 -28.61
C GLN A 51 2.57 7.05 -28.52
N PHE A 52 2.12 5.90 -28.02
CA PHE A 52 0.69 5.66 -27.82
C PHE A 52 0.09 6.55 -26.73
N PHE A 53 0.79 6.70 -25.59
CA PHE A 53 0.33 7.56 -24.48
C PHE A 53 0.30 9.03 -24.84
N LEU A 54 1.17 9.48 -25.74
CA LEU A 54 1.19 10.84 -26.28
C LEU A 54 0.20 11.05 -27.44
N HIS A 55 -0.62 10.04 -27.75
CA HIS A 55 -1.57 10.03 -28.87
C HIS A 55 -0.91 10.22 -30.26
N GLU A 56 0.38 9.91 -30.40
CA GLU A 56 1.11 9.98 -31.68
C GLU A 56 0.83 8.78 -32.58
N ILE A 57 0.44 7.65 -31.99
CA ILE A 57 0.04 6.43 -32.70
C ILE A 57 -1.28 5.91 -32.13
N THR A 58 -2.05 5.19 -32.95
CA THR A 58 -3.30 4.57 -32.49
C THR A 58 -3.01 3.34 -31.61
N LEU A 59 -4.02 2.86 -30.88
CA LEU A 59 -3.91 1.59 -30.14
C LEU A 59 -3.59 0.42 -31.08
N GLU A 60 -4.12 0.48 -32.31
CA GLU A 60 -3.89 -0.49 -33.36
C GLU A 60 -2.42 -0.50 -33.79
N ASP A 61 -1.83 0.69 -34.02
CA ASP A 61 -0.41 0.87 -34.36
C ASP A 61 0.52 0.43 -33.21
N TYR A 62 0.11 0.67 -31.96
CA TYR A 62 0.84 0.24 -30.76
C TYR A 62 0.98 -1.28 -30.74
N PHE A 63 -0.11 -2.01 -30.91
CA PHE A 63 -0.08 -3.47 -30.89
C PHE A 63 0.64 -4.06 -32.11
N ASP A 64 0.52 -3.47 -33.31
CA ASP A 64 1.26 -3.92 -34.50
C ASP A 64 2.77 -3.94 -34.26
N ARG A 65 3.29 -2.86 -33.66
CA ARG A 65 4.71 -2.72 -33.36
C ARG A 65 5.17 -3.65 -32.24
N LEU A 66 4.31 -3.86 -31.23
CA LEU A 66 4.56 -4.78 -30.12
C LEU A 66 4.67 -6.24 -30.59
N ILE A 67 3.85 -6.61 -31.58
CA ILE A 67 3.76 -7.95 -32.13
C ILE A 67 4.85 -8.21 -33.18
N GLY A 68 5.27 -7.20 -33.92
CA GLY A 68 6.42 -7.27 -34.83
C GLY A 68 7.75 -7.66 -34.16
N HIS A 69 7.80 -7.68 -32.82
CA HIS A 69 8.98 -8.05 -32.04
C HIS A 69 8.94 -9.46 -31.42
N LEU A 70 7.82 -10.17 -31.49
CA LEU A 70 7.68 -11.50 -30.88
C LEU A 70 8.17 -12.67 -31.78
N GLU A 71 9.17 -12.45 -32.63
CA GLU A 71 9.83 -13.40 -33.57
C GLU A 71 9.03 -14.62 -34.08
N ALA A 72 8.68 -14.54 -35.37
CA ALA A 72 8.67 -15.65 -36.35
C ALA A 72 7.88 -16.95 -36.05
N GLY A 73 6.85 -16.90 -35.20
CA GLY A 73 5.79 -17.91 -35.13
C GLY A 73 4.54 -17.41 -35.84
N ALA A 74 4.37 -17.78 -37.12
CA ALA A 74 3.21 -17.55 -38.01
C ALA A 74 2.45 -16.21 -37.84
N VAL A 75 2.53 -15.33 -38.85
CA VAL A 75 1.79 -14.05 -38.94
C VAL A 75 0.32 -14.15 -38.52
N ALA A 76 -0.34 -15.29 -38.74
CA ALA A 76 -1.71 -15.55 -38.30
C ALA A 76 -1.89 -15.52 -36.76
N ASP A 77 -0.96 -16.08 -36.00
CA ASP A 77 -1.00 -16.10 -34.52
C ASP A 77 -0.76 -14.70 -33.95
N ALA A 78 0.14 -13.93 -34.58
CA ALA A 78 0.36 -12.51 -34.31
C ALA A 78 -0.92 -11.68 -34.51
N THR A 79 -1.59 -11.81 -35.65
CA THR A 79 -2.84 -11.09 -35.94
C THR A 79 -3.97 -11.47 -34.97
N LYS A 80 -4.08 -12.76 -34.63
CA LYS A 80 -5.06 -13.27 -33.66
C LYS A 80 -4.83 -12.71 -32.26
N LEU A 81 -3.59 -12.72 -31.78
CA LEU A 81 -3.23 -12.12 -30.50
C LEU A 81 -3.50 -10.61 -30.49
N LYS A 82 -3.16 -9.88 -31.56
CA LYS A 82 -3.46 -8.45 -31.70
C LYS A 82 -4.94 -8.17 -31.47
N ARG A 83 -5.78 -8.88 -32.21
CA ARG A 83 -7.22 -8.70 -32.15
C ARG A 83 -7.75 -8.95 -30.75
N LEU A 84 -7.25 -10.00 -30.09
CA LEU A 84 -7.66 -10.36 -28.75
C LEU A 84 -7.21 -9.34 -27.69
N CYS A 85 -6.03 -8.74 -27.85
CA CYS A 85 -5.57 -7.63 -27.02
C CYS A 85 -6.49 -6.41 -27.14
N GLU A 86 -6.91 -6.04 -28.36
CA GLU A 86 -7.86 -4.93 -28.60
C GLU A 86 -9.24 -5.19 -28.02
N LEU A 87 -9.74 -6.43 -28.14
CA LEU A 87 -11.02 -6.84 -27.55
C LEU A 87 -10.94 -6.76 -26.03
N THR A 88 -9.90 -7.34 -25.43
CA THR A 88 -9.67 -7.32 -23.98
C THR A 88 -9.48 -5.89 -23.45
N TYR A 89 -8.92 -4.98 -24.25
CA TYR A 89 -8.78 -3.57 -23.89
C TYR A 89 -10.11 -2.81 -23.83
N ARG A 90 -11.10 -3.22 -24.62
CA ARG A 90 -12.39 -2.52 -24.78
C ARG A 90 -13.55 -3.15 -24.02
N ILE A 91 -13.58 -4.47 -23.92
CA ILE A 91 -14.71 -5.23 -23.38
C ILE A 91 -14.44 -5.59 -21.92
N GLU A 92 -15.31 -5.14 -21.02
CA GLU A 92 -15.25 -5.44 -19.59
C GLU A 92 -16.14 -6.62 -19.17
N ASP A 93 -17.12 -7.00 -19.99
CA ASP A 93 -17.99 -8.15 -19.77
C ASP A 93 -17.36 -9.45 -20.27
N VAL A 94 -17.42 -10.49 -19.44
CA VAL A 94 -16.76 -11.77 -19.72
C VAL A 94 -17.46 -12.51 -20.86
N GLU A 95 -18.79 -12.51 -20.90
CA GLU A 95 -19.54 -13.28 -21.89
C GLU A 95 -19.49 -12.61 -23.26
N GLU A 96 -19.53 -11.28 -23.31
CA GLU A 96 -19.26 -10.51 -24.53
C GLU A 96 -17.85 -10.78 -25.06
N LEU A 97 -16.83 -10.73 -24.19
CA LEU A 97 -15.46 -11.03 -24.61
C LEU A 97 -15.32 -12.47 -25.10
N ARG A 98 -15.97 -13.44 -24.46
CA ARG A 98 -15.95 -14.85 -24.89
C ARG A 98 -16.58 -15.03 -26.27
N GLN A 99 -17.71 -14.38 -26.52
CA GLN A 99 -18.40 -14.43 -27.82
C GLN A 99 -17.53 -13.83 -28.93
N GLU A 100 -16.98 -12.63 -28.70
CA GLU A 100 -16.12 -11.94 -29.66
C GLU A 100 -14.79 -12.69 -29.90
N ALA A 101 -14.20 -13.25 -28.84
CA ALA A 101 -12.97 -14.05 -28.94
C ALA A 101 -13.21 -15.37 -29.69
N ALA A 102 -14.36 -16.03 -29.48
CA ALA A 102 -14.75 -17.22 -30.24
C ALA A 102 -15.01 -16.88 -31.72
N ALA A 103 -15.66 -15.75 -32.02
CA ALA A 103 -15.86 -15.26 -33.37
C ALA A 103 -14.54 -14.93 -34.10
N ALA A 104 -13.52 -14.52 -33.35
CA ALA A 104 -12.16 -14.31 -33.83
C ALA A 104 -11.30 -15.59 -33.91
N GLU A 105 -11.90 -16.78 -33.75
CA GLU A 105 -11.22 -18.09 -33.73
C GLU A 105 -10.15 -18.23 -32.63
N THR A 106 -10.34 -17.54 -31.50
CA THR A 106 -9.45 -17.55 -30.34
C THR A 106 -10.24 -17.72 -29.04
N PRO A 107 -10.91 -18.87 -28.80
CA PRO A 107 -11.70 -19.06 -27.58
C PRO A 107 -10.81 -19.01 -26.33
N LEU A 108 -11.25 -18.23 -25.33
CA LEU A 108 -10.46 -17.87 -24.14
C LEU A 108 -9.95 -19.09 -23.38
N GLU A 109 -10.72 -20.18 -23.37
CA GLU A 109 -10.45 -21.41 -22.63
C GLU A 109 -9.32 -22.25 -23.23
N THR A 110 -8.92 -21.96 -24.47
CA THR A 110 -7.91 -22.73 -25.21
C THR A 110 -6.63 -21.94 -25.47
N LEU A 111 -6.55 -20.71 -24.94
CA LEU A 111 -5.45 -19.81 -25.21
C LEU A 111 -4.13 -20.36 -24.65
N PRO A 112 -3.01 -20.13 -25.36
CA PRO A 112 -1.69 -20.35 -24.79
C PRO A 112 -1.51 -19.54 -23.50
N VAL A 113 -0.88 -20.13 -22.47
CA VAL A 113 -0.60 -19.47 -21.17
C VAL A 113 0.06 -18.09 -21.35
N ARG A 114 0.96 -17.95 -22.33
CA ARG A 114 1.66 -16.69 -22.64
C ARG A 114 0.72 -15.59 -23.16
N TRP A 115 -0.35 -15.97 -23.87
CA TRP A 115 -1.35 -15.00 -24.35
C TRP A 115 -2.22 -14.57 -23.18
N VAL A 116 -2.67 -15.52 -22.36
CA VAL A 116 -3.42 -15.24 -21.13
C VAL A 116 -2.67 -14.25 -20.24
N ASP A 117 -1.35 -14.41 -20.07
CA ASP A 117 -0.50 -13.49 -19.31
C ASP A 117 -0.54 -12.04 -19.84
N ILE A 118 -0.45 -11.85 -21.16
CA ILE A 118 -0.53 -10.53 -21.80
C ILE A 118 -1.93 -9.92 -21.63
N LEU A 119 -2.97 -10.71 -21.89
CA LEU A 119 -4.36 -10.26 -21.79
C LEU A 119 -4.73 -9.90 -20.34
N ALA A 120 -4.22 -10.66 -19.37
CA ALA A 120 -4.41 -10.39 -17.96
C ALA A 120 -3.76 -9.04 -17.56
N VAL A 121 -2.59 -8.70 -18.11
CA VAL A 121 -1.99 -7.36 -17.89
C VAL A 121 -2.84 -6.25 -18.50
N ILE A 122 -3.46 -6.48 -19.67
CA ILE A 122 -4.38 -5.52 -20.29
C ILE A 122 -5.62 -5.35 -19.43
N ALA A 123 -6.28 -6.45 -19.05
CA ALA A 123 -7.49 -6.44 -18.22
C ALA A 123 -7.21 -5.78 -16.86
N TYR A 124 -6.05 -6.03 -16.26
CA TYR A 124 -5.58 -5.34 -15.05
C TYR A 124 -5.43 -3.83 -15.28
N SER A 125 -4.72 -3.43 -16.33
CA SER A 125 -4.47 -2.02 -16.66
C SER A 125 -5.76 -1.25 -16.97
N ARG A 126 -6.76 -1.94 -17.53
CA ARG A 126 -8.08 -1.39 -17.87
C ARG A 126 -9.11 -1.54 -16.76
N ARG A 127 -8.78 -2.24 -15.67
CA ARG A 127 -9.69 -2.55 -14.56
C ARG A 127 -10.91 -3.36 -14.98
N HIS A 128 -10.77 -4.19 -16.00
CA HIS A 128 -11.80 -5.15 -16.41
C HIS A 128 -11.76 -6.35 -15.48
N VAL A 129 -12.23 -6.18 -14.24
CA VAL A 129 -11.89 -7.15 -13.18
C VAL A 129 -12.54 -8.52 -13.39
N ALA A 130 -13.76 -8.57 -13.93
CA ALA A 130 -14.41 -9.83 -14.25
C ALA A 130 -13.65 -10.61 -15.33
N VAL A 131 -13.21 -9.91 -16.39
CA VAL A 131 -12.35 -10.47 -17.44
C VAL A 131 -11.03 -10.96 -16.87
N LEU A 132 -10.37 -10.15 -16.04
CA LEU A 132 -9.11 -10.55 -15.42
C LEU A 132 -9.29 -11.81 -14.56
N GLN A 133 -10.31 -11.83 -13.70
CA GLN A 133 -10.66 -13.00 -12.88
C GLN A 133 -10.86 -14.24 -13.76
N HIS A 134 -11.61 -14.14 -14.86
CA HIS A 134 -11.81 -15.23 -15.79
C HIS A 134 -10.48 -15.72 -16.40
N LEU A 135 -9.66 -14.79 -16.90
CA LEU A 135 -8.39 -15.08 -17.54
C LEU A 135 -7.41 -15.78 -16.60
N VAL A 136 -7.35 -15.41 -15.32
CA VAL A 136 -6.33 -15.97 -14.39
C VAL A 136 -6.80 -17.26 -13.70
N THR A 137 -8.09 -17.59 -13.82
CA THR A 137 -8.67 -18.84 -13.31
C THR A 137 -8.39 -20.02 -14.27
N TYR A 138 -7.97 -19.74 -15.51
CA TYR A 138 -7.67 -20.73 -16.54
C TYR A 138 -6.29 -20.43 -17.16
N PRO A 139 -5.67 -21.42 -17.82
CA PRO A 139 -4.59 -22.31 -17.33
C PRO A 139 -3.59 -21.79 -16.25
N ALA A 140 -2.77 -22.71 -15.73
CA ALA A 140 -1.72 -22.39 -14.74
C ALA A 140 -0.63 -21.46 -15.32
N PRO A 141 -0.18 -20.44 -14.56
CA PRO A 141 0.87 -19.51 -14.96
C PRO A 141 2.20 -20.19 -15.31
N SER A 142 2.95 -19.59 -16.23
CA SER A 142 4.35 -19.97 -16.49
C SER A 142 5.24 -19.57 -15.32
N ALA A 143 6.30 -20.33 -15.03
CA ALA A 143 7.23 -20.15 -13.89
C ALA A 143 7.82 -18.73 -13.68
N LYS A 144 7.69 -17.84 -14.67
CA LYS A 144 7.82 -16.37 -14.55
C LYS A 144 6.69 -15.77 -15.36
N SER A 145 5.85 -14.94 -14.76
CA SER A 145 4.78 -14.21 -15.44
C SER A 145 5.19 -12.77 -15.76
N THR A 146 4.42 -12.11 -16.60
CA THR A 146 4.56 -10.67 -16.85
C THR A 146 4.22 -9.87 -15.59
N PHE A 147 3.35 -10.38 -14.70
CA PHE A 147 3.07 -9.75 -13.39
C PHE A 147 4.29 -9.69 -12.47
N ASP A 148 5.22 -10.65 -12.53
CA ASP A 148 6.47 -10.59 -11.75
C ASP A 148 7.39 -9.44 -12.19
N LEU A 149 7.26 -9.05 -13.46
CA LEU A 149 8.03 -7.98 -14.08
C LEU A 149 7.27 -6.65 -14.13
N LEU A 150 5.95 -6.66 -13.96
CA LEU A 150 5.07 -5.49 -14.09
C LEU A 150 5.50 -4.35 -13.16
N GLY A 151 5.78 -4.67 -11.90
CA GLY A 151 6.24 -3.68 -10.91
C GLY A 151 7.59 -3.04 -11.27
N ARG A 152 8.55 -3.83 -11.77
CA ARG A 152 9.92 -3.39 -12.12
C ARG A 152 10.06 -2.74 -13.50
N ASN A 153 9.31 -3.22 -14.48
CA ASN A 153 9.54 -2.89 -15.89
C ASN A 153 8.43 -2.01 -16.48
N VAL A 154 7.21 -2.07 -15.94
CA VAL A 154 6.07 -1.35 -16.51
C VAL A 154 5.66 -0.17 -15.63
N ILE A 155 5.78 -0.29 -14.30
CA ILE A 155 5.31 0.73 -13.37
C ILE A 155 6.47 1.58 -12.84
N SER A 156 7.59 0.97 -12.40
CA SER A 156 8.72 1.76 -11.85
C SER A 156 9.58 2.48 -12.89
N GLN A 157 9.56 2.07 -14.16
CA GLN A 157 10.27 2.76 -15.24
C GLN A 157 9.45 3.86 -15.90
N ARG A 158 8.14 3.97 -15.61
CA ARG A 158 7.29 4.95 -16.30
C ARG A 158 7.33 6.35 -15.71
N LEU A 159 7.76 6.53 -14.47
CA LEU A 159 7.92 7.82 -13.79
C LEU A 159 8.86 7.55 -12.61
N GLY A 160 9.85 8.40 -12.30
CA GLY A 160 10.76 8.17 -11.17
C GLY A 160 10.07 7.73 -9.86
N ARG A 161 10.78 6.96 -9.03
CA ARG A 161 10.38 6.36 -7.73
C ARG A 161 8.86 6.13 -7.58
N ALA A 162 8.31 5.18 -8.35
CA ALA A 162 6.98 4.64 -8.08
C ALA A 162 6.95 3.95 -6.71
N THR A 163 6.52 4.66 -5.65
CA THR A 163 6.34 4.06 -4.31
C THR A 163 5.00 3.34 -4.16
N ASN A 164 4.10 3.42 -5.15
CA ASN A 164 2.75 2.86 -5.07
C ASN A 164 2.31 2.30 -6.42
N LEU A 165 1.85 1.04 -6.44
CA LEU A 165 0.93 0.58 -7.46
C LEU A 165 -0.28 1.53 -7.49
N GLN A 166 -0.57 2.13 -8.65
CA GLN A 166 -1.75 2.98 -8.84
C GLN A 166 -3.01 2.10 -8.85
N HIS A 167 -3.69 2.03 -7.70
CA HIS A 167 -4.95 1.29 -7.52
C HIS A 167 -6.18 2.19 -7.57
N SER A 168 -7.35 1.56 -7.74
CA SER A 168 -8.62 2.25 -8.00
C SER A 168 -9.08 3.17 -6.87
N ASN A 169 -9.99 4.07 -7.24
CA ASN A 169 -10.99 4.64 -6.35
C ASN A 169 -11.75 3.54 -5.56
N THR A 170 -12.33 3.92 -4.43
CA THR A 170 -12.76 2.98 -3.37
C THR A 170 -13.80 1.95 -3.74
N ASP A 171 -14.54 2.16 -4.83
CA ASP A 171 -15.74 1.37 -5.15
C ASP A 171 -15.41 -0.06 -5.64
N THR A 172 -14.15 -0.34 -5.98
CA THR A 172 -13.69 -1.66 -6.45
C THR A 172 -12.73 -2.36 -5.51
N MET A 173 -12.59 -1.92 -4.26
CA MET A 173 -11.59 -2.44 -3.31
C MET A 173 -11.74 -3.93 -2.98
N LEU A 174 -12.95 -4.39 -2.65
CA LEU A 174 -13.21 -5.80 -2.36
C LEU A 174 -12.96 -6.68 -3.59
N ILE A 175 -13.25 -6.13 -4.77
CA ILE A 175 -12.99 -6.77 -6.04
C ILE A 175 -11.47 -6.91 -6.28
N GLU A 176 -10.69 -5.85 -6.00
CA GLU A 176 -9.22 -5.90 -6.03
C GLU A 176 -8.66 -6.92 -5.02
N ILE A 177 -9.19 -6.99 -3.79
CA ILE A 177 -8.76 -8.00 -2.80
C ILE A 177 -8.99 -9.41 -3.35
N LYS A 178 -10.19 -9.70 -3.85
CA LYS A 178 -10.53 -11.01 -4.43
C LYS A 178 -9.60 -11.35 -5.59
N LEU A 179 -9.32 -10.37 -6.44
CA LEU A 179 -8.41 -10.53 -7.57
C LEU A 179 -6.98 -10.88 -7.12
N TRP A 180 -6.41 -10.10 -6.19
CA TRP A 180 -5.08 -10.36 -5.66
C TRP A 180 -5.00 -11.73 -4.99
N THR A 181 -6.02 -12.08 -4.22
CA THR A 181 -6.18 -13.42 -3.62
C THR A 181 -6.14 -14.52 -4.67
N ILE A 182 -6.89 -14.38 -5.77
CA ILE A 182 -6.91 -15.36 -6.86
C ILE A 182 -5.52 -15.49 -7.52
N LEU A 183 -4.86 -14.36 -7.82
CA LEU A 183 -3.52 -14.36 -8.42
C LEU A 183 -2.47 -15.08 -7.54
N LEU A 184 -2.59 -14.92 -6.22
CA LEU A 184 -1.71 -15.55 -5.23
C LEU A 184 -2.03 -17.02 -4.97
N GLN A 185 -3.31 -17.41 -5.10
CA GLN A 185 -3.80 -18.77 -4.86
C GLN A 185 -3.71 -19.69 -6.08
N ALA A 186 -3.70 -19.13 -7.29
CA ALA A 186 -3.63 -19.92 -8.52
C ALA A 186 -2.47 -20.94 -8.46
N GLU A 187 -2.70 -22.18 -8.87
CA GLU A 187 -1.67 -23.22 -8.91
C GLU A 187 -0.46 -22.74 -9.74
N GLY A 188 0.73 -22.71 -9.16
CA GLY A 188 1.93 -22.14 -9.79
C GLY A 188 2.20 -20.67 -9.44
N ARG A 189 1.19 -19.95 -8.92
CA ARG A 189 1.16 -18.53 -8.50
C ARG A 189 1.47 -17.56 -9.64
N TRP A 190 0.47 -16.82 -10.13
CA TRP A 190 0.69 -15.81 -11.18
C TRP A 190 1.65 -14.71 -10.71
N ILE A 191 1.70 -14.50 -9.40
CA ILE A 191 2.71 -13.70 -8.73
C ILE A 191 3.68 -14.68 -8.06
N HIS A 192 4.81 -14.93 -8.70
CA HIS A 192 5.86 -15.86 -8.24
C HIS A 192 6.78 -15.22 -7.19
N TYR A 193 6.39 -14.05 -6.68
CA TYR A 193 7.20 -13.14 -5.88
C TYR A 193 7.93 -13.84 -4.71
N PRO A 194 9.28 -13.86 -4.71
CA PRO A 194 10.05 -14.20 -3.52
C PRO A 194 10.11 -12.96 -2.61
N LEU A 195 9.36 -12.96 -1.51
CA LEU A 195 9.39 -11.91 -0.46
C LEU A 195 10.69 -11.96 0.35
N THR A 196 11.84 -11.96 -0.30
CA THR A 196 13.14 -11.96 0.35
C THR A 196 13.95 -10.73 -0.03
N ALA A 197 14.06 -9.83 0.96
CA ALA A 197 15.15 -8.92 1.26
C ALA A 197 15.61 -7.98 0.13
N GLY A 198 15.10 -6.74 0.16
CA GLY A 198 15.60 -5.67 -0.70
C GLY A 198 14.79 -4.39 -0.59
N THR A 199 14.94 -3.70 0.55
CA THR A 199 14.74 -2.27 0.86
C THR A 199 13.51 -1.47 0.39
N ASN A 200 12.59 -2.00 -0.41
CA ASN A 200 11.28 -1.36 -0.68
C ASN A 200 10.25 -2.42 -1.05
N GLY A 201 10.19 -3.50 -0.27
CA GLY A 201 9.21 -4.56 -0.44
C GLY A 201 7.85 -3.93 -0.66
N LEU A 202 7.28 -4.22 -1.85
CA LEU A 202 5.92 -3.84 -2.22
C LEU A 202 5.05 -4.07 -0.99
N TRP A 203 4.48 -2.98 -0.50
CA TRP A 203 3.52 -3.01 0.59
C TRP A 203 2.50 -4.07 0.20
N ALA A 204 2.49 -5.20 0.92
CA ALA A 204 1.74 -6.41 0.58
C ALA A 204 0.25 -6.18 0.74
N GLY A 205 -0.24 -5.27 -0.07
CA GLY A 205 -1.54 -4.70 -0.17
C GLY A 205 -2.25 -4.10 1.04
N LEU A 206 -1.93 -4.54 2.25
CA LEU A 206 -2.55 -4.08 3.48
C LEU A 206 -2.38 -2.56 3.68
N HIS A 207 -1.27 -1.98 3.23
CA HIS A 207 -1.09 -0.53 3.24
C HIS A 207 -1.98 0.19 2.23
N TRP A 208 -2.25 -0.40 1.06
CA TRP A 208 -3.11 0.21 0.04
C TRP A 208 -4.56 0.27 0.55
N LEU A 209 -4.97 -0.77 1.28
CA LEU A 209 -6.30 -0.86 1.89
C LEU A 209 -6.57 0.23 2.94
N LEU A 210 -5.54 0.90 3.47
CA LEU A 210 -5.70 1.96 4.46
C LEU A 210 -6.62 3.10 3.98
N LYS A 211 -6.59 3.44 2.69
CA LYS A 211 -7.50 4.46 2.13
C LYS A 211 -8.96 4.01 2.19
N GLY A 212 -9.22 2.73 1.97
CA GLY A 212 -10.57 2.15 2.09
C GLY A 212 -11.00 1.97 3.51
N PHE A 213 -10.13 1.42 4.37
CA PHE A 213 -10.39 1.28 5.79
C PHE A 213 -10.66 2.62 6.50
N ARG A 214 -10.16 3.73 5.96
CA ARG A 214 -10.52 5.07 6.43
C ARG A 214 -11.98 5.42 6.11
N ARG A 215 -12.50 5.03 4.94
CA ARG A 215 -13.89 5.28 4.53
C ARG A 215 -14.87 4.26 5.11
N GLU A 216 -14.45 3.00 5.14
CA GLU A 216 -15.22 1.84 5.56
C GLU A 216 -14.40 0.99 6.55
N PRO A 217 -14.31 1.43 7.82
CA PRO A 217 -13.51 0.75 8.85
C PRO A 217 -13.84 -0.73 9.04
N GLN A 218 -15.10 -1.10 8.86
CA GLN A 218 -15.63 -2.46 8.99
C GLN A 218 -14.98 -3.46 8.03
N LEU A 219 -14.42 -3.01 6.89
CA LEU A 219 -13.78 -3.90 5.92
C LEU A 219 -12.55 -4.60 6.48
N ARG A 220 -11.91 -4.06 7.52
CA ARG A 220 -10.73 -4.68 8.17
C ARG A 220 -11.02 -6.08 8.73
N ALA A 221 -12.27 -6.38 9.05
CA ALA A 221 -12.72 -7.68 9.53
C ALA A 221 -13.57 -8.43 8.49
N SER A 222 -13.52 -8.05 7.21
CA SER A 222 -14.28 -8.75 6.18
C SER A 222 -13.65 -10.11 5.85
N PRO A 223 -14.46 -11.10 5.40
CA PRO A 223 -13.94 -12.40 4.97
C PRO A 223 -12.88 -12.29 3.87
N GLU A 224 -13.00 -11.31 2.97
CA GLU A 224 -12.02 -11.06 1.91
C GLU A 224 -10.65 -10.64 2.47
N VAL A 225 -10.62 -9.73 3.44
CA VAL A 225 -9.37 -9.28 4.07
C VAL A 225 -8.77 -10.39 4.91
N GLU A 226 -9.60 -11.15 5.63
CA GLU A 226 -9.15 -12.32 6.39
C GLU A 226 -8.48 -13.36 5.49
N GLU A 227 -9.12 -13.69 4.37
CA GLU A 227 -8.60 -14.64 3.39
C GLU A 227 -7.27 -14.16 2.79
N LEU A 228 -7.17 -12.87 2.46
CA LEU A 228 -5.93 -12.27 1.98
C LEU A 228 -4.80 -12.39 3.02
N CYS A 229 -5.07 -12.06 4.29
CA CYS A 229 -4.11 -12.21 5.39
C CYS A 229 -3.67 -13.67 5.57
N ARG A 230 -4.61 -14.63 5.48
CA ARG A 230 -4.30 -16.05 5.54
C ARG A 230 -3.34 -16.46 4.42
N ILE A 231 -3.63 -16.08 3.18
CA ILE A 231 -2.79 -16.40 2.02
C ILE A 231 -1.40 -15.81 2.19
N TYR A 232 -1.31 -14.55 2.59
CA TYR A 232 -0.05 -13.89 2.87
C TYR A 232 0.78 -14.63 3.92
N ARG A 233 0.16 -15.09 5.00
CA ARG A 233 0.81 -15.94 6.00
C ARG A 233 1.26 -17.28 5.39
N ASP A 234 0.43 -17.92 4.58
CA ASP A 234 0.73 -19.23 3.96
C ASP A 234 1.88 -19.16 2.93
N ILE A 235 2.05 -18.02 2.24
CA ILE A 235 3.18 -17.79 1.33
C ILE A 235 4.44 -17.30 2.05
N GLY A 236 4.39 -17.13 3.38
CA GLY A 236 5.53 -16.69 4.20
C GLY A 236 5.80 -15.20 4.13
N LEU A 237 4.78 -14.37 3.90
CA LEU A 237 4.90 -12.92 4.00
C LEU A 237 5.24 -12.49 5.43
N ILE A 238 6.22 -11.59 5.53
CA ILE A 238 6.60 -10.91 6.76
C ILE A 238 6.22 -9.42 6.59
N PRO A 239 5.10 -8.95 7.16
CA PRO A 239 4.72 -7.55 7.07
C PRO A 239 5.69 -6.69 7.88
N ARG A 240 5.85 -5.42 7.48
CA ARG A 240 6.63 -4.47 8.27
C ARG A 240 5.82 -3.86 9.42
N VAL A 241 6.52 -3.41 10.45
CA VAL A 241 5.96 -2.72 11.63
C VAL A 241 5.02 -1.57 11.24
N ASP A 242 5.37 -0.76 10.25
CA ASP A 242 4.54 0.36 9.77
C ASP A 242 3.21 -0.09 9.14
N THR A 243 3.21 -1.28 8.51
CA THR A 243 1.97 -1.87 7.98
C THR A 243 1.06 -2.32 9.11
N VAL A 244 1.61 -3.01 10.12
CA VAL A 244 0.86 -3.49 11.30
C VAL A 244 0.29 -2.31 12.08
N ALA A 245 1.12 -1.31 12.39
CA ALA A 245 0.70 -0.12 13.13
C ALA A 245 -0.46 0.62 12.45
N ARG A 246 -0.36 0.84 11.13
CA ARG A 246 -1.41 1.53 10.35
C ARG A 246 -2.68 0.70 10.18
N PHE A 247 -2.58 -0.63 10.13
CA PHE A 247 -3.75 -1.49 10.09
C PHE A 247 -4.55 -1.36 11.39
N LEU A 248 -3.85 -1.43 12.53
CA LEU A 248 -4.44 -1.30 13.85
C LEU A 248 -5.05 0.10 14.05
N SER A 249 -4.29 1.14 13.74
CA SER A 249 -4.61 2.53 14.04
C SER A 249 -4.40 3.42 12.82
N ILE A 250 -5.49 3.79 12.14
CA ILE A 250 -5.40 4.70 10.99
C ILE A 250 -5.40 6.13 11.51
N THR A 251 -4.33 6.86 11.20
CA THR A 251 -4.24 8.30 11.42
C THR A 251 -4.71 9.03 10.15
N PRO A 252 -5.67 9.97 10.24
CA PRO A 252 -5.82 11.00 9.23
C PRO A 252 -4.62 11.94 9.32
N GLY A 253 -4.10 12.38 8.17
CA GLY A 253 -2.89 13.18 8.10
C GLY A 253 -1.57 12.42 8.41
N GLY A 254 -0.46 13.14 8.32
CA GLY A 254 0.89 12.61 8.55
C GLY A 254 1.45 12.85 9.95
N GLN A 255 0.77 13.61 10.82
CA GLN A 255 1.36 14.08 12.08
C GLN A 255 1.09 13.17 13.29
N VAL A 256 2.14 12.99 14.11
CA VAL A 256 2.12 12.31 15.43
C VAL A 256 1.30 13.09 16.48
N GLY A 257 0.88 14.33 16.17
CA GLY A 257 -0.06 15.07 16.99
C GLY A 257 -1.48 14.48 17.00
N PHE A 258 -1.78 13.53 16.10
CA PHE A 258 -3.12 12.99 15.84
C PHE A 258 -4.22 14.07 15.84
N PRO A 259 -4.03 15.23 15.18
CA PRO A 259 -4.94 16.36 15.31
C PRO A 259 -6.35 16.05 14.81
N ASP A 260 -6.46 15.11 13.86
CA ASP A 260 -7.70 14.66 13.25
C ASP A 260 -8.27 13.36 13.88
N GLY A 261 -7.64 12.87 14.96
CA GLY A 261 -8.02 11.64 15.67
C GLY A 261 -7.42 10.33 15.13
N ILE A 262 -7.90 9.19 15.62
CA ILE A 262 -7.52 7.85 15.16
C ILE A 262 -8.77 7.03 14.85
N ILE A 263 -8.70 6.23 13.78
CA ILE A 263 -9.73 5.26 13.45
C ILE A 263 -9.26 3.86 13.88
N PRO A 264 -9.72 3.35 15.04
CA PRO A 264 -9.34 2.03 15.54
C PRO A 264 -9.87 0.92 14.62
N CYS A 265 -9.17 -0.21 14.57
CA CYS A 265 -9.62 -1.38 13.78
C CYS A 265 -10.70 -2.22 14.47
N GLY A 266 -10.83 -2.10 15.80
CA GLY A 266 -11.68 -2.97 16.61
C GLY A 266 -11.04 -4.33 16.88
N LEU A 267 -11.56 -5.02 17.90
CA LEU A 267 -11.01 -6.28 18.39
C LEU A 267 -10.98 -7.42 17.34
N PRO A 268 -12.03 -7.66 16.53
CA PRO A 268 -11.99 -8.75 15.54
C PRO A 268 -10.86 -8.59 14.53
N ALA A 269 -10.68 -7.39 13.99
CA ALA A 269 -9.64 -7.07 13.02
C ALA A 269 -8.23 -7.16 13.64
N ALA A 270 -8.05 -6.63 14.85
CA ALA A 270 -6.78 -6.74 15.58
C ALA A 270 -6.41 -8.20 15.86
N THR A 271 -7.39 -9.00 16.29
CA THR A 271 -7.19 -10.42 16.59
C THR A 271 -6.79 -11.20 15.35
N MET A 272 -7.51 -11.00 14.24
CA MET A 272 -7.23 -11.60 12.94
C MET A 272 -5.81 -11.25 12.47
N LEU A 273 -5.44 -9.97 12.49
CA LEU A 273 -4.11 -9.52 12.08
C LEU A 273 -3.00 -10.15 12.94
N LEU A 274 -3.10 -10.05 14.27
CA LEU A 274 -2.07 -10.53 15.21
C LEU A 274 -2.00 -12.06 15.31
N THR A 275 -3.04 -12.77 14.88
CA THR A 275 -3.02 -14.24 14.74
C THR A 275 -2.24 -14.67 13.50
N TYR A 276 -2.45 -13.99 12.37
CA TYR A 276 -1.74 -14.33 11.12
C TYR A 276 -0.33 -13.76 11.07
N PHE A 277 -0.09 -12.62 11.71
CA PHE A 277 1.19 -11.93 11.77
C PHE A 277 1.54 -11.58 13.22
N PRO A 278 1.94 -12.58 14.03
CA PRO A 278 2.43 -12.30 15.37
C PRO A 278 3.67 -11.41 15.29
N LEU A 279 3.93 -10.58 16.31
CA LEU A 279 5.04 -9.61 16.28
C LEU A 279 6.43 -10.26 16.11
N SER A 280 6.58 -11.53 16.50
CA SER A 280 7.79 -12.33 16.22
C SER A 280 8.05 -12.54 14.72
N ASN A 281 7.02 -12.37 13.87
CA ASN A 281 7.05 -12.47 12.42
C ASN A 281 6.68 -11.14 11.75
N VAL A 282 7.11 -10.02 12.35
CA VAL A 282 6.99 -8.68 11.77
C VAL A 282 8.39 -8.13 11.53
N ALA A 283 8.62 -7.54 10.35
CA ALA A 283 9.92 -7.01 9.95
C ALA A 283 10.09 -5.58 10.45
N ALA A 284 11.29 -5.30 10.93
CA ALA A 284 11.72 -3.97 11.32
C ALA A 284 11.73 -3.00 10.13
N THR A 285 11.46 -1.71 10.38
CA THR A 285 11.27 -0.66 9.36
C THR A 285 12.50 -0.44 8.47
N ASN A 286 13.71 -0.59 9.03
CA ASN A 286 14.98 -0.32 8.34
C ASN A 286 15.87 -1.56 8.17
N SER A 287 15.35 -2.77 8.41
CA SER A 287 16.17 -3.98 8.39
C SER A 287 15.96 -4.81 7.12
N GLU A 288 17.05 -5.36 6.59
CA GLU A 288 17.00 -6.53 5.69
C GLU A 288 16.63 -7.83 6.45
N ASN A 289 16.37 -7.76 7.76
CA ASN A 289 16.07 -8.92 8.60
C ASN A 289 14.71 -9.51 8.27
N LYS A 290 14.74 -10.81 8.00
CA LYS A 290 13.58 -11.68 7.78
C LYS A 290 12.99 -12.08 9.13
N GLY A 291 12.19 -11.22 9.75
CA GLY A 291 11.49 -11.50 11.01
C GLY A 291 12.41 -11.60 12.23
N GLY A 292 11.92 -11.22 13.41
CA GLY A 292 12.71 -11.20 14.64
C GLY A 292 12.10 -10.30 15.72
N ARG A 293 12.86 -10.07 16.80
CA ARG A 293 12.48 -9.13 17.86
C ARG A 293 12.42 -7.70 17.28
N LEU A 294 11.38 -6.96 17.65
CA LEU A 294 11.23 -5.54 17.30
C LEU A 294 12.50 -4.75 17.66
N GLY A 295 12.96 -3.95 16.73
CA GLY A 295 14.08 -3.04 16.88
C GLY A 295 13.73 -1.83 17.75
N LYS A 296 14.71 -0.94 17.93
CA LYS A 296 14.52 0.31 18.68
C LYS A 296 13.41 1.16 18.04
N SER A 297 12.50 1.68 18.86
CA SER A 297 11.38 2.55 18.50
C SER A 297 10.24 1.89 17.72
N GLU A 298 10.32 0.58 17.48
CA GLU A 298 9.31 -0.15 16.74
C GLU A 298 8.12 -0.55 17.59
N SER A 299 8.32 -0.83 18.88
CA SER A 299 7.19 -1.04 19.78
C SER A 299 6.41 0.25 19.91
N ALA A 300 7.13 1.38 20.07
CA ALA A 300 6.53 2.71 20.11
C ALA A 300 5.69 3.02 18.86
N HIS A 301 6.14 2.62 17.66
CA HIS A 301 5.36 2.80 16.42
C HIS A 301 4.00 2.11 16.44
N ILE A 302 3.88 0.98 17.13
CA ILE A 302 2.64 0.20 17.19
C ILE A 302 1.75 0.69 18.34
N ILE A 303 2.33 0.87 19.54
CA ILE A 303 1.56 1.07 20.77
C ILE A 303 1.19 2.54 21.01
N LEU A 304 1.97 3.52 20.55
CA LEU A 304 1.63 4.94 20.78
C LEU A 304 0.30 5.34 20.11
N PRO A 305 0.03 4.98 18.84
CA PRO A 305 -1.29 5.21 18.25
C PRO A 305 -2.42 4.55 19.06
N LEU A 306 -2.17 3.37 19.64
CA LEU A 306 -3.19 2.65 20.41
C LEU A 306 -3.61 3.39 21.69
N THR A 307 -2.70 4.15 22.32
CA THR A 307 -3.03 4.99 23.50
C THR A 307 -4.06 6.08 23.20
N GLN A 308 -4.24 6.45 21.94
CA GLN A 308 -5.19 7.48 21.50
C GLN A 308 -6.56 6.90 21.13
N TRP A 309 -6.75 5.59 21.23
CA TRP A 309 -8.08 5.01 21.13
C TRP A 309 -8.88 5.52 22.34
N GLY A 310 -10.04 6.11 22.10
CA GLY A 310 -10.81 6.77 23.17
C GLY A 310 -11.04 5.87 24.38
N ALA A 311 -10.99 6.43 25.59
CA ALA A 311 -11.10 5.70 26.86
C ALA A 311 -12.41 4.88 27.03
N GLN A 312 -13.42 5.18 26.23
CA GLN A 312 -14.68 4.46 26.13
C GLN A 312 -14.60 3.20 25.23
N ASN A 313 -13.56 3.06 24.40
CA ASN A 313 -13.37 1.90 23.54
C ASN A 313 -12.76 0.74 24.35
N PRO A 314 -13.51 -0.33 24.65
CA PRO A 314 -13.01 -1.44 25.47
C PRO A 314 -11.91 -2.23 24.77
N ASP A 315 -11.88 -2.22 23.43
CA ASP A 315 -10.94 -3.00 22.64
C ASP A 315 -9.51 -2.51 22.83
N ARG A 316 -9.29 -1.24 23.18
CA ARG A 316 -7.94 -0.65 23.29
C ARG A 316 -7.06 -1.40 24.30
N LEU A 317 -7.65 -1.82 25.44
CA LEU A 317 -6.92 -2.50 26.51
C LEU A 317 -6.63 -3.95 26.12
N ILE A 318 -7.57 -4.60 25.44
CA ILE A 318 -7.41 -5.98 24.97
C ILE A 318 -6.33 -6.02 23.90
N VAL A 319 -6.40 -5.15 22.89
CA VAL A 319 -5.40 -5.06 21.83
C VAL A 319 -4.04 -4.66 22.39
N MET A 320 -3.97 -3.75 23.36
CA MET A 320 -2.70 -3.36 23.99
C MET A 320 -2.09 -4.56 24.73
N ARG A 321 -2.89 -5.29 25.50
CA ARG A 321 -2.46 -6.51 26.19
C ARG A 321 -1.92 -7.54 25.19
N MET A 322 -2.63 -7.80 24.09
CA MET A 322 -2.17 -8.72 23.05
C MET A 322 -0.79 -8.33 22.49
N LEU A 323 -0.57 -7.04 22.23
CA LEU A 323 0.72 -6.55 21.73
C LEU A 323 1.84 -6.70 22.77
N LEU A 324 1.57 -6.35 24.03
CA LEU A 324 2.52 -6.47 25.14
C LEU A 324 2.89 -7.94 25.42
N GLU A 325 1.90 -8.85 25.40
CA GLU A 325 2.10 -10.31 25.52
C GLU A 325 2.93 -10.87 24.35
N GLN A 326 2.84 -10.28 23.16
CA GLN A 326 3.68 -10.61 22.01
C GLN A 326 5.06 -9.94 22.04
N GLY A 327 5.40 -9.22 23.11
CA GLY A 327 6.74 -8.69 23.34
C GLY A 327 6.97 -7.25 22.88
N CYS A 328 5.92 -6.46 22.64
CA CYS A 328 6.07 -5.00 22.56
C CYS A 328 6.65 -4.46 23.87
N ASP A 329 7.68 -3.62 23.77
CA ASP A 329 8.27 -2.95 24.92
C ASP A 329 7.49 -1.66 25.24
N PRO A 330 6.82 -1.56 26.41
CA PRO A 330 6.07 -0.36 26.80
C PRO A 330 6.97 0.85 27.11
N ASN A 331 8.27 0.62 27.31
CA ASN A 331 9.29 1.64 27.59
C ASN A 331 9.94 2.18 26.33
N ASP A 332 9.63 1.59 25.18
CA ASP A 332 10.17 2.04 23.92
C ASP A 332 9.68 3.44 23.61
N LYS A 333 10.59 4.25 23.07
CA LYS A 333 10.38 5.67 22.84
C LYS A 333 10.25 5.91 21.34
N ALA A 334 9.38 6.83 20.95
CA ALA A 334 9.36 7.29 19.56
C ALA A 334 10.73 7.89 19.18
N SER A 335 11.39 7.34 18.15
CA SER A 335 12.62 7.87 17.56
C SER A 335 12.37 8.32 16.13
N TYR A 336 13.18 9.26 15.66
CA TYR A 336 13.18 9.76 14.28
C TYR A 336 13.22 8.64 13.24
N GLY A 337 12.35 8.75 12.23
CA GLY A 337 12.20 7.83 11.09
C GLY A 337 10.76 7.74 10.54
N LEU A 338 9.75 8.16 11.31
CA LEU A 338 8.36 8.19 10.85
C LEU A 338 8.02 9.52 10.19
N TRP A 339 7.91 9.52 8.86
CA TRP A 339 6.95 10.26 8.02
C TRP A 339 6.43 11.66 8.45
N THR A 340 7.20 12.47 9.16
CA THR A 340 6.88 13.88 9.41
C THR A 340 8.09 14.74 9.10
N GLU A 341 7.94 15.59 8.10
CA GLU A 341 8.87 16.69 7.78
C GLU A 341 8.84 17.81 8.86
N PHE A 342 8.20 17.59 10.00
CA PHE A 342 8.07 18.56 11.09
C PHE A 342 8.22 17.91 12.46
N MET A 343 9.04 18.54 13.30
CA MET A 343 9.26 18.19 14.71
C MET A 343 7.98 18.47 15.51
N THR A 344 7.43 17.47 16.20
CA THR A 344 6.41 17.69 17.24
C THR A 344 7.05 17.55 18.63
N ALA A 345 6.50 18.22 19.65
CA ALA A 345 6.98 18.21 21.04
C ALA A 345 6.93 16.82 21.73
N ARG A 346 6.41 15.79 21.06
CA ARG A 346 6.19 14.42 21.59
C ARG A 346 7.30 13.43 21.23
N GLN A 347 8.48 13.93 20.83
CA GLN A 347 9.65 13.09 20.56
C GLN A 347 10.04 12.36 21.84
N SER A 348 10.52 11.12 21.78
CA SER A 348 10.93 10.39 23.00
C SER A 348 9.81 10.04 24.02
N ASP A 349 8.54 10.25 23.69
CA ASP A 349 7.42 9.83 24.52
C ASP A 349 7.31 8.30 24.57
N THR A 350 6.90 7.78 25.73
CA THR A 350 6.47 6.39 25.91
C THR A 350 4.95 6.29 25.94
N ALA A 351 4.41 5.08 25.82
CA ALA A 351 2.97 4.86 25.95
C ALA A 351 2.42 5.38 27.29
N LEU A 352 3.21 5.31 28.36
CA LEU A 352 2.82 5.77 29.68
C LEU A 352 2.67 7.30 29.75
N HIS A 353 3.50 8.06 29.02
CA HIS A 353 3.35 9.53 28.94
C HIS A 353 1.98 9.91 28.37
N LEU A 354 1.61 9.31 27.23
CA LEU A 354 0.33 9.61 26.57
C LEU A 354 -0.87 9.11 27.36
N ALA A 355 -0.81 7.90 27.95
CA ALA A 355 -1.88 7.39 28.79
C ALA A 355 -2.13 8.28 30.02
N ALA A 356 -1.05 8.79 30.64
CA ALA A 356 -1.11 9.68 31.79
C ALA A 356 -1.65 11.07 31.43
N GLU A 357 -1.21 11.64 30.30
CA GLU A 357 -1.71 12.90 29.73
C GLU A 357 -3.21 12.84 29.44
N LEU A 358 -3.69 11.72 28.87
CA LEU A 358 -5.09 11.51 28.49
C LEU A 358 -6.01 11.13 29.66
N GLY A 359 -5.45 10.84 30.84
CA GLY A 359 -6.23 10.41 31.99
C GLY A 359 -6.76 8.97 31.89
N ASP A 360 -6.14 8.12 31.05
CA ASP A 360 -6.62 6.76 30.81
C ASP A 360 -6.12 5.79 31.89
N GLU A 361 -6.84 5.75 33.02
CA GLU A 361 -6.52 4.90 34.18
C GLU A 361 -6.28 3.44 33.81
N GLY A 362 -7.15 2.86 32.96
CA GLY A 362 -7.03 1.46 32.57
C GLY A 362 -5.78 1.18 31.73
N MET A 363 -5.41 2.12 30.86
CA MET A 363 -4.18 2.00 30.07
C MET A 363 -2.93 2.20 30.92
N VAL A 364 -2.96 3.12 31.88
CA VAL A 364 -1.89 3.31 32.87
C VAL A 364 -1.66 2.04 33.67
N ASP A 365 -2.72 1.46 34.24
CA ASP A 365 -2.64 0.23 35.03
C ASP A 365 -2.06 -0.93 34.21
N LEU A 366 -2.55 -1.10 32.98
CA LEU A 366 -2.06 -2.12 32.06
C LEU A 366 -0.58 -1.93 31.70
N LEU A 367 -0.15 -0.70 31.39
CA LEU A 367 1.24 -0.44 31.04
C LEU A 367 2.17 -0.69 32.24
N LEU A 368 1.77 -0.29 33.45
CA LEU A 368 2.51 -0.56 34.69
C LEU A 368 2.57 -2.07 35.00
N GLU A 369 1.47 -2.81 34.79
CA GLU A 369 1.41 -4.28 34.91
C GLU A 369 2.49 -4.96 34.04
N PHE A 370 2.74 -4.42 32.84
CA PHE A 370 3.76 -4.90 31.90
C PHE A 370 5.13 -4.23 32.05
N GLY A 371 5.39 -3.55 33.18
CA GLY A 371 6.71 -3.03 33.51
C GLY A 371 7.06 -1.70 32.83
N ALA A 372 6.07 -0.88 32.49
CA ALA A 372 6.32 0.50 32.10
C ALA A 372 7.00 1.28 33.23
N ARG A 373 8.02 2.04 32.87
CA ARG A 373 8.87 2.82 33.77
C ARG A 373 8.32 4.22 33.95
N ALA A 374 8.06 4.58 35.20
CA ALA A 374 7.61 5.91 35.61
C ALA A 374 8.69 7.00 35.54
N ASP A 375 9.97 6.61 35.50
CA ASP A 375 11.14 7.51 35.58
C ASP A 375 11.66 7.96 34.21
N LEU A 376 11.04 7.50 33.11
CA LEU A 376 11.46 7.89 31.77
C LEU A 376 11.01 9.30 31.45
N THR A 377 11.90 10.07 30.83
CA THR A 377 11.62 11.44 30.39
C THR A 377 11.14 11.48 28.94
N GLY A 378 10.12 12.29 28.65
CA GLY A 378 9.56 12.51 27.32
C GLY A 378 10.30 13.58 26.52
N GLY A 379 9.61 14.14 25.52
CA GLY A 379 10.19 15.09 24.56
C GLY A 379 10.47 16.48 25.09
N ASP A 380 9.78 16.88 26.15
CA ASP A 380 9.91 18.21 26.73
C ASP A 380 11.08 18.31 27.73
N GLY A 381 11.92 17.28 27.83
CA GLY A 381 13.18 17.27 28.58
C GLY A 381 13.09 16.64 29.98
N GLU A 382 14.06 16.93 30.85
CA GLU A 382 14.27 16.22 32.14
C GLU A 382 13.09 16.27 33.12
N GLY A 383 12.19 17.26 33.00
CA GLY A 383 11.01 17.39 33.86
C GLY A 383 9.72 16.76 33.30
N ASP A 384 9.79 16.25 32.06
CA ASP A 384 8.65 15.66 31.37
C ASP A 384 8.55 14.18 31.70
N THR A 385 7.80 13.85 32.74
CA THR A 385 7.57 12.48 33.21
C THR A 385 6.10 12.14 33.03
N PRO A 386 5.70 10.87 32.97
CA PRO A 386 4.29 10.52 32.89
C PRO A 386 3.47 11.11 34.05
N ALA A 387 4.02 11.12 35.26
CA ALA A 387 3.36 11.72 36.43
C ALA A 387 3.24 13.24 36.33
N SER A 388 4.26 13.95 35.83
CA SER A 388 4.16 15.41 35.63
C SER A 388 3.15 15.76 34.53
N ARG A 389 3.05 14.96 33.45
CA ARG A 389 1.98 15.12 32.44
C ARG A 389 0.60 14.90 33.00
N ALA A 390 0.39 13.83 33.77
CA ALA A 390 -0.88 13.58 34.45
C ALA A 390 -1.29 14.78 35.32
N ARG A 391 -0.36 15.36 36.11
CA ARG A 391 -0.66 16.57 36.90
C ARG A 391 -1.01 17.77 36.02
N ALA A 392 -0.20 18.04 35.00
CA ALA A 392 -0.38 19.18 34.11
C ALA A 392 -1.74 19.15 33.39
N HIS A 393 -2.28 17.95 33.15
CA HIS A 393 -3.57 17.73 32.47
C HIS A 393 -4.73 17.46 33.43
N GLY A 394 -4.54 17.63 34.76
CA GLY A 394 -5.62 17.57 35.73
C GLY A 394 -5.96 16.16 36.24
N HIS A 395 -5.02 15.23 36.17
CA HIS A 395 -5.14 13.84 36.61
C HIS A 395 -4.21 13.50 37.79
N PRO A 396 -4.29 14.21 38.94
CA PRO A 396 -3.36 14.02 40.06
C PRO A 396 -3.43 12.61 40.68
N GLN A 397 -4.59 11.95 40.59
CA GLN A 397 -4.77 10.57 41.08
C GLN A 397 -3.91 9.57 40.28
N ILE A 398 -3.80 9.78 38.97
CA ILE A 398 -2.96 8.98 38.08
C ILE A 398 -1.48 9.26 38.36
N ALA A 399 -1.10 10.52 38.57
CA ALA A 399 0.26 10.85 38.95
C ALA A 399 0.69 10.15 40.25
N ALA A 400 -0.19 10.16 41.26
CA ALA A 400 0.06 9.44 42.53
C ALA A 400 0.19 7.92 42.32
N ARG A 401 -0.59 7.34 41.39
CA ARG A 401 -0.51 5.91 41.05
C ARG A 401 0.77 5.55 40.30
N ILE A 402 1.27 6.44 39.44
CA ILE A 402 2.50 6.22 38.67
C ILE A 402 3.74 6.32 39.59
N GLU A 403 3.69 7.15 40.63
CA GLU A 403 4.82 7.37 41.55
C GLU A 403 4.85 6.43 42.77
N GLY A 404 3.71 5.83 43.12
CA GLY A 404 3.58 4.89 44.23
C GLY A 404 3.82 3.45 43.81
#